data_AF-A0AA39CBY8-F1
#
_entry.id   AF-A0AA39CBY8-F1
#
_cell.length_a   1.000
_cell.length_b   1.000
_cell.length_c   1.000
_cell.angle_alpha   90.00
_cell.angle_beta   90.00
_cell.angle_gamma   90.00
#
_symmetry.space_group_name_H-M   'P 1'
#
loop_
_entity.id
_entity.type
_entity.pdbx_description
1 polymer ?
#
loop_
_entity_poly.entity_id
_entity_poly.type
_entity_poly.pdbx_seq_one_letter_code
_entity_poly.pdbx_strand_id
1 'polypeptide(L)'
;MLLKAVALCMVLLSSACGLSVPRQTKSINLDHPHGLARRNDTAAMTGELVLNVDPDLPQPTCGGIYDAQINVKQAPDPFYLSAACANILSYIGGNKGKKDVNVLFECPGGSPTGSGDRAIRFIIDLLSPAGIDGLNPGTQLVPCTLQVVNPNDNTFISAAVNLGVKMSGMNATLQFIYC
;
A
#
# COMPACT_ATOMS: atom_id res chain seq x y z
N MET A 1 -42.50 36.97 -52.59
CA MET A 1 -41.35 36.15 -53.01
C MET A 1 -40.77 35.56 -51.73
N LEU A 2 -41.15 34.37 -51.25
CA LEU A 2 -41.14 33.02 -51.84
C LEU A 2 -39.72 32.52 -52.17
N LEU A 3 -39.42 31.34 -51.59
CA LEU A 3 -38.27 30.42 -51.72
C LEU A 3 -37.10 30.68 -50.76
N LYS A 4 -36.91 29.90 -49.68
CA LYS A 4 -36.62 28.45 -49.52
C LYS A 4 -35.13 28.11 -49.63
N ALA A 5 -34.73 27.20 -48.72
CA ALA A 5 -33.61 26.25 -48.78
C ALA A 5 -32.29 26.78 -48.16
N VAL A 6 -31.54 26.09 -47.31
CA VAL A 6 -31.42 24.66 -46.94
C VAL A 6 -30.80 24.58 -45.53
N ALA A 7 -31.13 23.49 -44.82
CA ALA A 7 -30.63 23.07 -43.52
C ALA A 7 -29.12 22.77 -43.48
N LEU A 8 -28.50 22.79 -42.28
CA LEU A 8 -27.62 21.68 -41.84
C LEU A 8 -27.29 21.73 -40.34
N CYS A 9 -27.33 20.53 -39.75
CA CYS A 9 -27.03 20.11 -38.39
C CYS A 9 -25.80 20.69 -37.67
N MET A 10 -25.93 20.90 -36.36
CA MET A 10 -24.92 20.65 -35.30
C MET A 10 -25.70 20.48 -33.98
N VAL A 11 -26.23 19.30 -33.66
CA VAL A 11 -25.66 18.30 -32.72
C VAL A 11 -25.12 18.90 -31.40
N LEU A 12 -25.97 18.84 -30.37
CA LEU A 12 -25.71 18.53 -28.95
C LEU A 12 -24.28 18.76 -28.39
N LEU A 13 -24.12 19.80 -27.57
CA LEU A 13 -23.13 19.81 -26.48
C LEU A 13 -23.83 19.64 -25.13
N SER A 14 -23.94 18.39 -24.68
CA SER A 14 -24.19 18.06 -23.27
C SER A 14 -22.84 17.94 -22.58
N SER A 15 -22.33 19.04 -22.03
CA SER A 15 -21.17 19.01 -21.15
C SER A 15 -21.61 18.51 -19.78
N ALA A 16 -21.21 17.29 -19.45
CA ALA A 16 -21.43 16.69 -18.14
C ALA A 16 -20.80 17.56 -17.04
N CYS A 17 -21.61 17.98 -16.07
CA CYS A 17 -21.13 18.50 -14.81
C CYS A 17 -20.40 17.37 -14.07
N GLY A 18 -19.06 17.35 -14.17
CA GLY A 18 -18.23 16.57 -13.27
C GLY A 18 -18.33 17.16 -11.87
N LEU A 19 -19.24 16.62 -11.05
CA LEU A 19 -19.27 16.85 -9.61
C LEU A 19 -17.97 16.32 -9.00
N SER A 20 -16.97 17.19 -8.87
CA SER A 20 -15.80 16.95 -8.04
C SER A 20 -16.28 16.80 -6.60
N VAL A 21 -16.33 15.57 -6.10
CA VAL A 21 -16.58 15.30 -4.68
C VAL A 21 -15.38 15.85 -3.89
N PRO A 22 -15.55 16.79 -2.95
CA PRO A 22 -14.45 17.26 -2.13
C PRO A 22 -14.01 16.12 -1.19
N ARG A 23 -12.80 15.60 -1.43
CA ARG A 23 -12.12 14.65 -0.53
C ARG A 23 -11.83 15.38 0.78
N GLN A 24 -12.56 15.04 1.85
CA GLN A 24 -12.38 15.63 3.16
C GLN A 24 -11.01 15.21 3.72
N THR A 25 -10.00 16.09 3.63
CA THR A 25 -8.71 15.94 4.30
C THR A 25 -8.88 16.19 5.78
N LYS A 26 -9.24 15.14 6.53
CA LYS A 26 -9.01 15.09 7.97
C LYS A 26 -7.63 14.47 8.18
N SER A 27 -6.59 15.28 8.09
CA SER A 27 -5.22 14.90 8.45
C SER A 27 -5.19 14.56 9.94
N ILE A 28 -5.09 13.27 10.25
CA ILE A 28 -4.83 12.80 11.61
C ILE A 28 -3.36 13.12 11.91
N ASN A 29 -3.14 13.83 13.01
CA ASN A 29 -1.82 14.19 13.52
C ASN A 29 -1.00 12.91 13.77
N LEU A 30 0.18 12.83 13.16
CA LEU A 30 1.15 11.76 13.42
C LEU A 30 2.00 12.18 14.62
N ASP A 31 1.77 11.51 15.75
CA ASP A 31 2.60 11.62 16.94
C ASP A 31 4.02 11.09 16.67
N HIS A 32 4.99 11.96 16.98
CA HIS A 32 6.40 11.75 17.30
C HIS A 32 7.33 10.98 16.32
N PRO A 33 8.45 11.61 15.87
CA PRO A 33 9.47 10.97 15.06
C PRO A 33 10.35 10.05 15.91
N HIS A 34 10.16 8.74 15.80
CA HIS A 34 11.15 7.77 16.29
C HIS A 34 12.29 7.65 15.27
N GLY A 35 13.51 7.96 15.71
CA GLY A 35 14.71 8.02 14.90
C GLY A 35 15.03 6.73 14.13
N LEU A 36 15.65 6.94 12.96
CA LEU A 36 16.13 5.93 12.02
C LEU A 36 17.31 5.15 12.60
N ALA A 37 17.03 4.11 13.39
CA ALA A 37 18.03 3.13 13.79
C ALA A 37 17.90 1.87 12.93
N ARG A 38 19.04 1.42 12.37
CA ARG A 38 19.21 0.12 11.70
C ARG A 38 18.74 -0.99 12.66
N ARG A 39 17.61 -1.64 12.39
CA ARG A 39 17.07 -2.71 13.23
C ARG A 39 17.70 -4.06 12.86
N ASN A 40 17.95 -4.89 13.87
CA ASN A 40 18.52 -6.23 13.73
C ASN A 40 17.39 -7.26 13.70
N ASP A 41 17.45 -8.22 12.76
CA ASP A 41 16.38 -9.19 12.40
C ASP A 41 15.92 -10.13 13.52
N THR A 42 16.60 -10.15 14.65
CA THR A 42 16.30 -11.05 15.78
C THR A 42 15.47 -10.41 16.88
N ALA A 43 15.20 -9.10 16.80
CA ALA A 43 14.36 -8.41 17.77
C ALA A 43 12.99 -8.13 17.15
N ALA A 44 12.11 -9.14 17.10
CA ALA A 44 10.69 -8.85 17.08
C ALA A 44 10.39 -8.02 18.34
N MET A 45 10.09 -6.74 18.18
CA MET A 45 9.81 -5.90 19.33
C MET A 45 8.53 -6.46 19.97
N THR A 46 8.56 -6.69 21.28
CA THR A 46 7.35 -7.03 22.03
C THR A 46 6.31 -5.94 21.77
N GLY A 47 5.24 -6.26 21.05
CA GLY A 47 4.23 -5.27 20.64
C GLY A 47 4.11 -5.01 19.13
N GLU A 48 4.89 -5.69 18.27
CA GLU A 48 4.85 -5.51 16.80
C GLU A 48 4.02 -6.63 16.11
N LEU A 49 3.08 -6.23 15.25
CA LEU A 49 2.37 -7.03 14.25
C LEU A 49 3.29 -7.29 13.03
N VAL A 50 3.62 -8.55 12.82
CA VAL A 50 4.39 -8.98 11.66
C VAL A 50 3.44 -9.69 10.68
N LEU A 51 3.34 -9.13 9.48
CA LEU A 51 2.63 -9.73 8.36
C LEU A 51 3.63 -10.37 7.40
N ASN A 52 3.33 -11.59 6.95
CA ASN A 52 4.08 -12.28 5.91
C ASN A 52 3.43 -12.05 4.55
N VAL A 53 4.26 -11.84 3.52
CA VAL A 53 3.85 -11.78 2.11
C VAL A 53 4.15 -13.14 1.47
N ASP A 54 3.13 -13.83 0.96
CA ASP A 54 3.26 -15.16 0.35
C ASP A 54 2.66 -15.19 -1.07
N PRO A 55 3.43 -15.45 -2.14
CA PRO A 55 4.86 -15.75 -2.10
C PRO A 55 5.69 -14.52 -1.74
N ASP A 56 6.92 -14.77 -1.31
CA ASP A 56 7.99 -13.77 -1.29
C ASP A 56 8.05 -13.08 -2.66
N LEU A 57 8.23 -11.76 -2.67
CA LEU A 57 8.27 -11.00 -3.92
C LEU A 57 9.73 -10.70 -4.31
N PRO A 58 10.30 -11.41 -5.31
CA PRO A 58 11.65 -11.12 -5.78
C PRO A 58 11.66 -9.87 -6.66
N GLN A 59 12.64 -9.01 -6.40
CA GLN A 59 12.93 -7.79 -7.15
C GLN A 59 11.68 -6.94 -7.43
N PRO A 60 10.94 -6.49 -6.39
CA PRO A 60 9.79 -5.64 -6.60
C PRO A 60 10.20 -4.35 -7.32
N THR A 61 9.42 -3.97 -8.32
CA THR A 61 9.67 -2.81 -9.18
C THR A 61 8.69 -1.69 -8.85
N CYS A 62 9.14 -0.44 -8.98
CA CYS A 62 8.26 0.71 -8.83
C CYS A 62 7.16 0.69 -9.90
N GLY A 63 5.90 0.89 -9.47
CA GLY A 63 4.71 0.74 -10.29
C GLY A 63 4.30 -0.73 -10.53
N GLY A 64 5.02 -1.69 -9.94
CA GLY A 64 4.72 -3.11 -10.04
C GLY A 64 3.47 -3.50 -9.27
N ILE A 65 2.80 -4.54 -9.75
CA ILE A 65 1.60 -5.13 -9.16
C ILE A 65 1.84 -6.62 -9.02
N TYR A 66 1.66 -7.15 -7.82
CA TYR A 66 2.00 -8.52 -7.47
C TYR A 66 0.85 -9.20 -6.76
N ASP A 67 0.58 -10.44 -7.13
CA ASP A 67 -0.38 -11.28 -6.41
C ASP A 67 0.29 -11.89 -5.19
N ALA A 68 -0.33 -11.68 -4.02
CA ALA A 68 0.14 -12.28 -2.79
C ALA A 68 -1.01 -12.57 -1.83
N GLN A 69 -0.75 -13.47 -0.89
CA GLN A 69 -1.50 -13.65 0.32
C GLN A 69 -0.74 -12.99 1.47
N ILE A 70 -1.39 -12.05 2.13
CA ILE A 70 -0.92 -11.46 3.38
C ILE A 70 -1.47 -12.29 4.52
N ASN A 71 -0.61 -12.81 5.39
CA ASN A 71 -1.03 -13.55 6.58
C ASN A 71 -0.29 -13.09 7.84
N VAL A 72 -0.90 -13.30 9.01
CA VAL A 72 -0.28 -12.93 10.28
C VAL A 72 0.82 -13.92 10.63
N LYS A 73 2.06 -13.44 10.68
CA LYS A 73 3.21 -14.20 11.18
C LYS A 73 3.30 -14.13 12.70
N GLN A 74 3.08 -12.94 13.24
CA GLN A 74 3.10 -12.66 14.66
C GLN A 74 2.12 -11.51 14.94
N ALA A 75 1.27 -11.68 15.94
CA ALA A 75 0.38 -10.62 16.41
C ALA A 75 0.62 -10.41 17.92
N PRO A 76 0.87 -9.17 18.36
CA PRO A 76 0.88 -8.81 19.76
C PRO A 76 -0.57 -8.70 20.27
N ASP A 77 -0.74 -8.41 21.55
CA ASP A 77 -2.04 -7.92 22.03
C ASP A 77 -2.39 -6.61 21.28
N PRO A 78 -3.60 -6.47 20.70
CA PRO A 78 -4.02 -5.28 19.98
C PRO A 78 -3.86 -3.97 20.77
N PHE A 79 -3.84 -4.03 22.11
CA PHE A 79 -3.57 -2.88 22.97
C PHE A 79 -2.22 -2.19 22.68
N TYR A 80 -1.22 -2.94 22.19
CA TYR A 80 0.11 -2.40 21.88
C TYR A 80 0.24 -1.88 20.44
N LEU A 81 -0.78 -2.09 19.60
CA LEU A 81 -0.78 -1.64 18.22
C LEU A 81 -1.32 -0.21 18.08
N SER A 82 -0.80 0.51 17.09
CA SER A 82 -1.48 1.73 16.63
C SER A 82 -2.89 1.36 16.15
N ALA A 83 -3.83 2.32 16.23
CA ALA A 83 -5.20 2.10 15.76
C ALA A 83 -5.24 1.62 14.29
N ALA A 84 -4.33 2.13 13.45
CA ALA A 84 -4.22 1.70 12.06
C ALA A 84 -3.75 0.24 11.94
N CYS A 85 -2.72 -0.17 12.70
CA CYS A 85 -2.24 -1.55 12.71
C CYS A 85 -3.26 -2.52 13.30
N ALA A 86 -3.99 -2.12 14.35
CA ALA A 86 -5.10 -2.90 14.91
C ALA A 86 -6.23 -3.08 13.88
N ASN A 87 -6.54 -2.04 13.10
CA ASN A 87 -7.51 -2.13 12.01
C ASN A 87 -7.04 -3.06 10.89
N ILE A 88 -5.76 -3.03 10.51
CA ILE A 88 -5.19 -3.96 9.54
C ILE A 88 -5.32 -5.40 10.07
N LEU A 89 -4.93 -5.65 11.32
CA LEU A 89 -5.05 -6.95 11.97
C LEU A 89 -6.49 -7.45 11.98
N SER A 90 -7.44 -6.60 12.36
CA SER A 90 -8.86 -6.94 12.32
C SER A 90 -9.34 -7.26 10.90
N TYR A 91 -8.97 -6.41 9.94
CA TYR A 91 -9.37 -6.53 8.54
C TYR A 91 -8.91 -7.84 7.88
N ILE A 92 -7.69 -8.28 8.17
CA ILE A 92 -7.17 -9.54 7.64
C ILE A 92 -7.74 -10.78 8.34
N GLY A 93 -8.49 -10.62 9.43
CA GLY A 93 -9.16 -11.71 10.15
C GLY A 93 -8.56 -12.04 11.53
N GLY A 94 -7.88 -11.09 12.17
CA GLY A 94 -7.29 -11.23 13.50
C GLY A 94 -5.96 -12.01 13.50
N ASN A 95 -5.56 -12.55 14.65
CA ASN A 95 -4.22 -13.13 14.89
C ASN A 95 -3.86 -14.36 14.04
N LYS A 96 -4.84 -14.93 13.32
CA LYS A 96 -4.65 -16.03 12.35
C LYS A 96 -5.18 -15.66 10.97
N GLY A 97 -5.40 -14.36 10.77
CA GLY A 97 -5.98 -13.79 9.57
C GLY A 97 -5.08 -13.98 8.36
N LYS A 98 -5.73 -14.08 7.20
CA LYS A 98 -5.08 -14.10 5.91
C LYS A 98 -6.00 -13.49 4.86
N LYS A 99 -5.42 -12.78 3.89
CA LYS A 99 -6.13 -12.18 2.78
C LYS A 99 -5.31 -12.28 1.51
N ASP A 100 -6.00 -12.63 0.45
CA ASP A 100 -5.50 -12.60 -0.91
C ASP A 100 -5.64 -11.17 -1.45
N VAL A 101 -4.52 -10.58 -1.90
CA VAL A 101 -4.44 -9.15 -2.26
C VAL A 101 -3.58 -8.97 -3.51
N ASN A 102 -3.75 -7.84 -4.20
CA ASN A 102 -2.68 -7.32 -5.02
C ASN A 102 -1.81 -6.39 -4.15
N VAL A 103 -0.50 -6.59 -4.17
CA VAL A 103 0.49 -5.69 -3.59
C VAL A 103 0.97 -4.75 -4.69
N LEU A 104 0.80 -3.44 -4.50
CA LEU A 104 1.17 -2.41 -5.44
C LEU A 104 2.31 -1.58 -4.85
N PHE A 105 3.36 -1.33 -5.62
CA PHE A 105 4.47 -0.47 -5.17
C PHE A 105 4.37 0.90 -5.82
N GLU A 106 4.14 1.92 -5.01
CA GLU A 106 4.23 3.33 -5.40
C GLU A 106 5.58 3.86 -4.94
N CYS A 107 6.26 4.56 -5.85
CA CYS A 107 7.55 5.18 -5.58
C CYS A 107 7.51 6.63 -6.05
N PRO A 108 8.41 7.50 -5.55
CA PRO A 108 8.53 8.85 -6.06
C PRO A 108 8.82 8.81 -7.57
N GLY A 109 7.92 9.39 -8.37
CA GLY A 109 8.01 9.41 -9.84
C GLY A 109 7.46 8.16 -10.56
N GLY A 110 6.87 7.21 -9.85
CA GLY A 110 6.24 6.01 -10.43
C GLY A 110 4.88 5.70 -9.80
N SER A 111 3.85 5.65 -10.63
CA SER A 111 2.53 5.15 -10.23
C SER A 111 2.30 3.75 -10.80
N PRO A 112 1.50 2.90 -10.14
CA PRO A 112 1.13 1.60 -10.69
C PRO A 112 0.47 1.75 -12.05
N THR A 113 0.83 0.90 -13.01
CA THR A 113 0.27 0.91 -14.37
C THR A 113 -1.16 0.37 -14.44
N GLY A 114 -1.72 -0.04 -13.29
CA GLY A 114 -3.06 -0.58 -13.15
C GLY A 114 -3.39 -0.85 -11.68
N SER A 115 -4.50 -1.55 -11.43
CA SER A 115 -4.99 -1.84 -10.07
C SER A 115 -4.88 -3.30 -9.64
N GLY A 116 -4.42 -4.18 -10.54
CA GLY A 116 -4.55 -5.63 -10.39
C GLY A 116 -5.99 -6.13 -10.57
N ASP A 117 -6.18 -7.43 -10.39
CA ASP A 117 -7.42 -8.18 -10.60
C ASP A 117 -8.15 -8.55 -9.29
N ARG A 118 -7.50 -8.39 -8.13
CA ARG A 118 -8.07 -8.64 -6.81
C ARG A 118 -8.73 -7.39 -6.26
N ALA A 119 -9.79 -7.62 -5.48
CA ALA A 119 -10.55 -6.54 -4.86
C ALA A 119 -9.74 -5.80 -3.79
N ILE A 120 -8.94 -6.54 -3.01
CA ILE A 120 -8.15 -6.00 -1.90
C ILE A 120 -6.78 -5.61 -2.43
N ARG A 121 -6.37 -4.39 -2.13
CA ARG A 121 -5.10 -3.80 -2.57
C ARG A 121 -4.29 -3.38 -1.37
N PHE A 122 -3.04 -3.82 -1.34
CA PHE A 122 -2.03 -3.38 -0.39
C PHE A 122 -1.07 -2.46 -1.15
N ILE A 123 -1.28 -1.16 -1.03
CA ILE A 123 -0.51 -0.15 -1.73
C ILE A 123 0.62 0.29 -0.80
N ILE A 124 1.86 0.04 -1.23
CA ILE A 124 3.09 0.36 -0.52
C ILE A 124 3.66 1.63 -1.15
N ASP A 125 3.58 2.74 -0.44
CA ASP A 125 4.17 4.02 -0.86
C ASP A 125 5.52 4.22 -0.17
N LEU A 126 6.59 4.07 -0.96
CA LEU A 126 7.96 4.26 -0.51
C LEU A 126 8.27 5.75 -0.41
N LEU A 127 8.43 6.25 0.82
CA LEU A 127 8.74 7.66 1.08
C LEU A 127 10.11 8.09 0.52
N SER A 128 11.03 7.14 0.29
CA SER A 128 12.31 7.37 -0.39
C SER A 128 12.91 6.07 -0.96
N PRO A 129 13.43 6.07 -2.20
CA PRO A 129 14.14 4.93 -2.77
C PRO A 129 15.50 4.66 -2.09
N ALA A 130 16.00 5.58 -1.25
CA ALA A 130 17.32 5.49 -0.62
C ALA A 130 17.45 4.44 0.50
N GLY A 131 16.38 3.71 0.82
CA GLY A 131 16.35 2.77 1.95
C GLY A 131 16.91 1.37 1.67
N ILE A 132 17.14 0.99 0.40
CA ILE A 132 17.58 -0.36 0.02
C ILE A 132 19.00 -0.30 -0.54
N ASP A 133 19.96 -0.89 0.19
CA ASP A 133 21.36 -0.96 -0.21
C ASP A 133 21.77 -2.39 -0.60
N GLY A 134 21.92 -2.64 -1.90
CA GLY A 134 22.37 -3.94 -2.43
C GLY A 134 23.80 -4.33 -2.09
N LEU A 135 24.60 -3.43 -1.50
CA LEU A 135 25.95 -3.75 -1.01
C LEU A 135 25.92 -4.34 0.40
N ASN A 136 24.80 -4.21 1.11
CA ASN A 136 24.62 -4.72 2.48
C ASN A 136 23.68 -5.94 2.48
N PRO A 137 24.20 -7.17 2.49
CA PRO A 137 23.36 -8.37 2.54
C PRO A 137 22.61 -8.50 3.87
N GLY A 138 21.52 -9.27 3.88
CA GLY A 138 20.63 -9.44 5.03
C GLY A 138 19.32 -8.67 4.90
N THR A 139 18.46 -8.72 5.91
CA THR A 139 17.20 -7.96 5.86
C THR A 139 17.44 -6.51 6.22
N GLN A 140 16.79 -5.64 5.47
CA GLN A 140 16.78 -4.21 5.65
C GLN A 140 15.33 -3.78 5.90
N LEU A 141 15.14 -2.85 6.83
CA LEU A 141 13.84 -2.26 7.09
C LEU A 141 13.70 -0.96 6.33
N VAL A 142 12.69 -0.92 5.46
CA VAL A 142 12.40 0.25 4.64
C VAL A 142 11.12 0.91 5.15
N PRO A 143 11.17 2.13 5.70
CA PRO A 143 9.98 2.84 6.17
C PRO A 143 9.10 3.22 4.97
N CYS A 144 7.80 2.96 5.08
CA CYS A 144 6.83 3.26 4.03
C CYS A 144 5.44 3.52 4.62
N THR A 145 4.53 3.97 3.75
CA THR A 145 3.11 3.99 4.08
C THR A 145 2.42 2.80 3.42
N LEU A 146 1.72 2.00 4.20
CA LEU A 146 0.82 0.98 3.69
C LEU A 146 -0.59 1.53 3.63
N GLN A 147 -1.24 1.43 2.48
CA GLN A 147 -2.66 1.68 2.30
C GLN A 147 -3.37 0.37 1.95
N VAL A 148 -4.36 -0.01 2.76
CA VAL A 148 -5.24 -1.15 2.48
C VAL A 148 -6.54 -0.60 1.91
N VAL A 149 -6.85 -0.97 0.68
CA VAL A 149 -8.02 -0.49 -0.05
C VAL A 149 -8.84 -1.67 -0.53
N ASN A 150 -10.14 -1.65 -0.26
CA ASN A 150 -11.11 -2.53 -0.90
C ASN A 150 -12.36 -1.75 -1.29
N PRO A 151 -12.63 -1.55 -2.59
CA PRO A 151 -13.80 -0.81 -3.05
C PRO A 151 -15.12 -1.58 -2.82
N ASN A 152 -15.08 -2.89 -2.64
CA ASN A 152 -16.29 -3.70 -2.48
C ASN A 152 -16.95 -3.52 -1.11
N ASP A 153 -16.16 -3.21 -0.07
CA ASP A 153 -16.63 -2.98 1.30
C ASP A 153 -16.33 -1.56 1.80
N ASN A 154 -15.87 -0.67 0.92
CA ASN A 154 -15.43 0.70 1.21
C ASN A 154 -14.31 0.78 2.28
N THR A 155 -13.45 -0.24 2.37
CA THR A 155 -12.30 -0.19 3.28
C THR A 155 -11.22 0.73 2.73
N PHE A 156 -10.76 1.65 3.58
CA PHE A 156 -9.55 2.42 3.40
C PHE A 156 -8.83 2.55 4.74
N ILE A 157 -7.66 1.92 4.87
CA ILE A 157 -6.80 1.99 6.06
C ILE A 157 -5.43 2.49 5.61
N SER A 158 -4.83 3.43 6.35
CA SER A 158 -3.47 3.90 6.09
C SER A 158 -2.64 3.81 7.37
N ALA A 159 -1.46 3.20 7.27
CA ALA A 159 -0.55 2.97 8.39
C ALA A 159 0.90 3.26 7.95
N ALA A 160 1.69 3.88 8.84
CA ALA A 160 3.14 3.89 8.70
C ALA A 160 3.67 2.51 9.13
N VAL A 161 4.46 1.87 8.27
CA VAL A 161 4.99 0.52 8.48
C VAL A 161 6.45 0.45 8.05
N ASN A 162 7.14 -0.63 8.38
CA ASN A 162 8.42 -0.97 7.76
C ASN A 162 8.27 -2.22 6.89
N LEU A 163 8.92 -2.23 5.73
CA LEU A 163 9.05 -3.42 4.90
C LEU A 163 10.32 -4.17 5.26
N GLY A 164 10.22 -5.48 5.48
CA GLY A 164 11.35 -6.38 5.56
C GLY A 164 11.81 -6.82 4.18
N VAL A 165 12.86 -6.16 3.67
CA VAL A 165 13.46 -6.47 2.38
C VAL A 165 14.76 -7.23 2.60
N LYS A 166 14.81 -8.49 2.20
CA LYS A 166 16.01 -9.32 2.26
C LYS A 166 16.89 -9.07 1.05
N MET A 167 18.12 -8.63 1.29
CA MET A 167 19.14 -8.42 0.26
C MET A 167 20.08 -9.63 0.16
N SER A 168 20.27 -10.12 -1.06
CA SER A 168 21.28 -11.11 -1.42
C SER A 168 22.12 -10.54 -2.57
N GLY A 169 23.16 -9.78 -2.22
CA GLY A 169 23.81 -8.87 -3.16
C GLY A 169 22.82 -7.83 -3.70
N MET A 170 22.81 -7.61 -5.02
CA MET A 170 21.90 -6.67 -5.67
C MET A 170 20.44 -7.16 -5.77
N ASN A 171 20.14 -8.38 -5.32
CA ASN A 171 18.79 -8.94 -5.37
C ASN A 171 18.02 -8.60 -4.08
N ALA A 172 16.89 -7.92 -4.23
CA ALA A 172 15.95 -7.63 -3.16
C ALA A 172 14.81 -8.65 -3.15
N THR A 173 14.37 -9.09 -1.98
CA THR A 173 13.16 -9.90 -1.80
C THR A 173 12.31 -9.31 -0.68
N LEU A 174 11.07 -8.91 -0.97
CA LEU A 174 10.12 -8.51 0.09
C LEU A 174 9.52 -9.77 0.71
N GLN A 175 9.57 -9.85 2.04
CA GLN A 175 9.04 -11.00 2.81
C GLN A 175 8.04 -10.59 3.89
N PHE A 176 8.29 -9.45 4.56
CA PHE A 176 7.54 -9.05 5.74
C PHE A 176 7.08 -7.59 5.69
N ILE A 177 5.98 -7.30 6.38
CA ILE A 177 5.51 -5.96 6.72
C ILE A 177 5.40 -5.89 8.24
N TYR A 178 6.05 -4.89 8.83
CA TYR A 178 6.09 -4.65 10.28
C TYR A 178 5.24 -3.44 10.61
N CYS A 179 4.20 -3.69 11.40
CA CYS A 179 3.26 -2.74 12.00
C CYS A 179 3.34 -2.94 13.52
#